data_AF-A0A934S6A9-F1
#
_entry.id   AF-A0A934S6A9-F1
#
_cell.length_a   1.000
_cell.length_b   1.000
_cell.length_c   1.000
_cell.angle_alpha   90.00
_cell.angle_beta   90.00
_cell.angle_gamma   90.00
#
_symmetry.space_group_name_H-M   'P 1'
#
loop_
_entity.id
_entity.type
_entity.pdbx_description
1 polymer ?
#
loop_
_entity_poly.entity_id
_entity_poly.type
_entity_poly.pdbx_seq_one_letter_code
_entity_poly.pdbx_strand_id
1 'polypeptide(L)'
;MSRSILSLILSCLLVGACAPTHRWLSRTPASAANDQMMLVRNDPNSFGYQRLMLKTQEFPDLKIFVEDTGLPDYFAETSSGDRQYLIFYYLKQRQAFACRAKSPHSNAVEFSGPYSITDREYRLLSQAKSDAAAKRQADAA
;
A
#
# COMPACT_ATOMS: atom_id res chain seq x y z
N MET A 1 -69.65 -7.67 20.18
CA MET A 1 -69.31 -7.58 18.74
C MET A 1 -68.18 -6.58 18.57
N SER A 2 -67.04 -7.02 18.01
CA SER A 2 -66.00 -6.25 17.30
C SER A 2 -65.40 -5.02 18.02
N ARG A 3 -64.10 -4.89 18.26
CA ARG A 3 -63.06 -4.86 17.22
C ARG A 3 -61.68 -5.21 17.77
N SER A 4 -61.04 -6.06 16.99
CA SER A 4 -59.72 -6.62 17.10
C SER A 4 -58.78 -5.91 16.12
N ILE A 5 -57.48 -5.93 16.44
CA ILE A 5 -56.35 -5.94 15.50
C ILE A 5 -56.07 -4.62 14.76
N LEU A 6 -55.17 -3.79 15.31
CA LEU A 6 -54.40 -2.80 14.54
C LEU A 6 -53.18 -2.32 15.35
N SER A 7 -52.28 -3.25 15.68
CA SER A 7 -50.94 -2.90 16.18
C SER A 7 -49.95 -4.01 15.83
N LEU A 8 -49.85 -4.27 14.54
CA LEU A 8 -48.78 -5.04 13.93
C LEU A 8 -48.42 -4.27 12.66
N ILE A 9 -47.14 -4.20 12.31
CA ILE A 9 -46.53 -3.38 11.23
C ILE A 9 -45.95 -2.05 11.75
N LEU A 10 -44.99 -2.12 12.69
CA LEU A 10 -43.94 -1.10 12.78
C LEU A 10 -42.66 -1.66 13.42
N SER A 11 -42.11 -2.74 12.86
CA SER A 11 -40.85 -3.34 13.38
C SER A 11 -39.90 -3.89 12.31
N CYS A 12 -39.96 -3.42 11.06
CA CYS A 12 -39.10 -3.95 9.98
C CYS A 12 -38.21 -2.89 9.26
N LEU A 13 -37.69 -1.88 9.96
CA LEU A 13 -36.85 -0.84 9.33
C LEU A 13 -35.49 -0.59 9.99
N LEU A 14 -34.87 -1.60 10.61
CA LEU A 14 -33.51 -1.47 11.17
C LEU A 14 -32.56 -2.61 10.79
N VAL A 15 -32.71 -3.18 9.58
CA VAL A 15 -31.70 -4.09 9.02
C VAL A 15 -31.24 -3.52 7.69
N GLY A 16 -30.14 -2.76 7.69
CA GLY A 16 -29.61 -2.19 6.45
C GLY A 16 -28.53 -1.14 6.57
N ALA A 17 -27.53 -1.32 7.43
CA ALA A 17 -26.31 -0.51 7.37
C ALA A 17 -25.06 -1.28 7.84
N CYS A 18 -24.90 -2.51 7.35
CA CYS A 18 -23.56 -3.12 7.25
C CYS A 18 -23.10 -2.95 5.80
N ALA A 19 -22.82 -1.70 5.40
CA ALA A 19 -22.04 -1.49 4.20
C ALA A 19 -20.59 -1.84 4.55
N PRO A 20 -19.91 -2.74 3.82
CA PRO A 20 -18.47 -2.82 3.92
C PRO A 20 -17.93 -1.45 3.54
N THR A 21 -17.30 -0.75 4.46
CA THR A 21 -16.52 0.45 4.18
C THR A 21 -15.27 0.04 3.40
N HIS A 22 -15.45 -0.45 2.17
CA HIS A 22 -14.42 -0.40 1.15
C HIS A 22 -14.22 1.08 0.79
N ARG A 23 -13.47 1.77 1.65
CA ARG A 23 -13.05 3.17 1.53
C ARG A 23 -12.01 3.30 0.42
N TRP A 24 -12.39 2.91 -0.79
CA TRP A 24 -11.53 2.82 -1.96
C TRP A 24 -11.77 3.93 -2.98
N LEU A 25 -12.59 4.94 -2.67
CA LEU A 25 -12.90 6.01 -3.61
C LEU A 25 -12.76 7.39 -2.96
N SER A 26 -12.05 8.27 -3.69
CA SER A 26 -11.72 9.67 -3.39
C SER A 26 -10.42 9.89 -2.62
N ARG A 27 -9.27 9.56 -3.22
CA ARG A 27 -7.95 9.89 -2.65
C ARG A 27 -7.11 10.58 -3.72
N THR A 28 -6.72 11.83 -3.46
CA THR A 28 -5.70 12.53 -4.27
C THR A 28 -4.40 11.71 -4.24
N PRO A 29 -3.54 11.78 -5.27
CA PRO A 29 -2.32 10.95 -5.34
C PRO A 29 -1.42 11.06 -4.11
N ALA A 30 -1.36 12.27 -3.52
CA ALA A 30 -0.60 12.53 -2.30
C ALA A 30 -1.20 11.86 -1.05
N SER A 31 -2.54 11.80 -0.93
CA SER A 31 -3.18 11.10 0.17
C SER A 31 -3.16 9.58 -0.03
N ALA A 32 -3.15 9.10 -1.29
CA ALA A 32 -3.07 7.67 -1.60
C ALA A 32 -1.77 7.02 -1.12
N ALA A 33 -0.66 7.75 -1.13
CA ALA A 33 0.65 7.23 -0.73
C ALA A 33 0.80 6.94 0.79
N ASN A 34 0.11 7.68 1.66
CA ASN A 34 0.18 7.43 3.10
C ASN A 34 -0.59 6.16 3.46
N ASP A 35 0.12 5.19 4.03
CA ASP A 35 -0.36 3.90 4.53
C ASP A 35 -0.78 2.89 3.45
N GLN A 36 -0.27 3.04 2.22
CA GLN A 36 -0.54 2.08 1.15
C GLN A 36 0.73 1.47 0.57
N MET A 37 0.70 0.15 0.39
CA MET A 37 1.72 -0.58 -0.33
C MET A 37 1.54 -0.35 -1.83
N MET A 38 2.58 0.10 -2.50
CA MET A 38 2.59 0.49 -3.91
C MET A 38 3.44 -0.50 -4.70
N LEU A 39 2.89 -0.99 -5.81
CA LEU A 39 3.64 -1.80 -6.77
C LEU A 39 4.71 -0.95 -7.46
N VAL A 40 5.95 -1.41 -7.50
CA VAL A 40 7.07 -0.74 -8.17
C VAL A 40 7.39 -1.45 -9.48
N ARG A 41 7.33 -0.70 -10.58
CA ARG A 41 7.61 -1.19 -11.93
C ARG A 41 8.10 -0.04 -12.80
N ASN A 42 9.17 -0.25 -13.53
CA ASN A 42 9.83 0.75 -14.38
C ASN A 42 9.28 0.79 -15.83
N ASP A 43 8.47 -0.17 -16.27
CA ASP A 43 7.90 -0.14 -17.62
C ASP A 43 6.50 -0.81 -17.77
N PRO A 44 5.47 -0.03 -18.19
CA PRO A 44 5.38 1.41 -17.96
C PRO A 44 5.54 1.75 -16.48
N ASN A 45 6.12 2.92 -16.21
CA ASN A 45 6.34 3.43 -14.86
C ASN A 45 5.07 3.35 -14.02
N SER A 46 5.11 2.61 -12.91
CA SER A 46 4.03 2.59 -11.93
C SER A 46 4.09 3.84 -11.05
N PHE A 47 2.97 4.14 -10.40
CA PHE A 47 2.93 5.17 -9.35
C PHE A 47 3.97 4.90 -8.24
N GLY A 48 4.11 3.62 -7.82
CA GLY A 48 5.12 3.23 -6.83
C GLY A 48 6.55 3.51 -7.29
N TYR A 49 6.87 3.30 -8.58
CA TYR A 49 8.18 3.63 -9.14
C TYR A 49 8.43 5.13 -9.11
N GLN A 50 7.48 5.94 -9.59
CA GLN A 50 7.60 7.40 -9.57
C GLN A 50 7.80 7.93 -8.15
N ARG A 51 7.03 7.40 -7.19
CA ARG A 51 7.12 7.78 -5.79
C ARG A 51 8.47 7.40 -5.17
N LEU A 52 8.96 6.19 -5.45
CA LEU A 52 10.28 5.73 -5.01
C LEU A 52 11.39 6.64 -5.55
N MET A 53 11.34 7.00 -6.84
CA MET A 53 12.35 7.87 -7.44
C MET A 53 12.38 9.26 -6.78
N LEU A 54 11.21 9.84 -6.47
CA LEU A 54 11.16 11.09 -5.71
C LEU A 54 11.82 10.94 -4.32
N LYS A 55 11.60 9.82 -3.64
CA LYS A 55 12.23 9.55 -2.34
C LYS A 55 13.74 9.35 -2.43
N THR A 56 14.24 8.76 -3.50
CA THR A 56 15.70 8.66 -3.74
C THR A 56 16.35 10.02 -4.01
N GLN A 57 15.60 11.00 -4.52
CA GLN A 57 16.08 12.37 -4.67
C GLN A 57 16.11 13.11 -3.32
N GLU A 58 15.15 12.83 -2.44
CA GLU A 58 15.06 13.40 -1.09
C GLU A 58 16.13 12.82 -0.14
N PHE A 59 16.45 11.53 -0.26
CA PHE A 59 17.38 10.82 0.61
C PHE A 59 18.51 10.16 -0.20
N PRO A 60 19.72 10.77 -0.29
CA PRO A 60 20.83 10.23 -1.08
C PRO A 60 21.27 8.81 -0.66
N ASP A 61 21.26 8.49 0.62
CA ASP A 61 21.58 7.15 1.11
C ASP A 61 20.56 6.11 0.61
N LEU A 62 19.30 6.50 0.43
CA LEU A 62 18.28 5.65 -0.18
C LEU A 62 18.56 5.40 -1.65
N LYS A 63 19.06 6.40 -2.38
CA LYS A 63 19.46 6.21 -3.78
C LYS A 63 20.55 5.13 -3.89
N ILE A 64 21.60 5.24 -3.08
CA ILE A 64 22.71 4.26 -3.05
C ILE A 64 22.15 2.87 -2.75
N PHE A 65 21.30 2.74 -1.73
CA PHE A 65 20.68 1.47 -1.38
C PHE A 65 19.88 0.83 -2.53
N VAL A 66 19.07 1.62 -3.24
CA VAL A 66 18.26 1.14 -4.37
C VAL A 66 19.13 0.79 -5.58
N GLU A 67 20.21 1.54 -5.83
CA GLU A 67 21.17 1.23 -6.90
C GLU A 67 21.93 -0.08 -6.62
N ASP A 68 22.34 -0.31 -5.37
CA ASP A 68 23.07 -1.52 -4.97
C ASP A 68 22.18 -2.77 -4.88
N THR A 69 20.95 -2.62 -4.37
CA THR A 69 20.03 -3.75 -4.12
C THR A 69 19.13 -4.05 -5.33
N GLY A 70 18.91 -3.07 -6.20
CA GLY A 70 17.93 -3.09 -7.28
C GLY A 70 16.56 -2.56 -6.84
N LEU A 71 15.61 -2.53 -7.79
CA LEU A 71 14.25 -2.06 -7.51
C LEU A 71 13.48 -3.10 -6.68
N PRO A 72 12.78 -2.68 -5.62
CA PRO A 72 11.86 -3.55 -4.90
C PRO A 72 10.64 -3.89 -5.77
N ASP A 73 9.92 -4.95 -5.42
CA ASP A 73 8.63 -5.27 -6.03
C ASP A 73 7.52 -4.37 -5.47
N TYR A 74 7.58 -4.10 -4.17
CA TYR A 74 6.64 -3.20 -3.48
C TYR A 74 7.36 -2.21 -2.58
N PHE A 75 6.74 -1.05 -2.43
CA PHE A 75 7.21 0.07 -1.64
C PHE A 75 6.04 0.63 -0.81
N ALA A 76 6.24 0.87 0.49
CA ALA A 76 5.24 1.48 1.34
C ALA A 76 5.83 2.67 2.10
N GLU A 77 5.00 3.70 2.30
CA GLU A 77 5.32 4.86 3.11
C GLU A 77 4.35 4.96 4.29
N THR A 78 4.90 5.22 5.47
CA THR A 78 4.10 5.62 6.64
C THR A 78 4.88 6.65 7.45
N SER A 79 4.16 7.41 8.27
CA SER A 79 4.75 8.46 9.11
C SER A 79 4.24 8.34 10.53
N SER A 80 5.12 8.51 11.51
CA SER A 80 4.74 8.52 12.92
C SER A 80 5.54 9.60 13.64
N GLY A 81 4.84 10.63 14.13
CA GLY A 81 5.47 11.81 14.73
C GLY A 81 6.32 12.56 13.71
N ASP A 82 7.59 12.79 14.04
CA ASP A 82 8.60 13.44 13.22
C ASP A 82 9.30 12.48 12.23
N ARG A 83 8.96 11.18 12.27
CA ARG A 83 9.67 10.15 11.51
C ARG A 83 8.88 9.69 10.31
N GLN A 84 9.60 9.52 9.20
CA GLN A 84 9.10 8.83 8.01
C GLN A 84 9.68 7.42 7.97
N TYR A 85 8.83 6.44 7.70
CA TYR A 85 9.20 5.04 7.53
C TYR A 85 8.91 4.62 6.09
N LEU A 86 9.90 3.96 5.51
CA LEU A 86 9.86 3.38 4.17
C LEU A 86 10.04 1.87 4.31
N ILE A 87 9.19 1.07 3.66
CA ILE A 87 9.30 -0.39 3.67
C ILE A 87 9.41 -0.88 2.24
N PHE A 88 10.43 -1.69 1.98
CA PHE A 88 10.73 -2.27 0.67
C PHE A 88 10.55 -3.78 0.71
N TYR A 89 9.83 -4.35 -0.24
CA TYR A 89 9.65 -5.80 -0.37
C TYR A 89 10.31 -6.30 -1.66
N TYR A 90 11.21 -7.26 -1.51
CA TYR A 90 11.90 -7.96 -2.59
C TYR A 90 11.42 -9.41 -2.59
N LEU A 91 10.40 -9.70 -3.40
CA LEU A 91 9.72 -10.99 -3.41
C LEU A 91 10.62 -12.11 -3.89
N LYS A 92 11.46 -11.86 -4.91
CA LYS A 92 12.38 -12.86 -5.45
C LYS A 92 13.33 -13.40 -4.37
N GLN A 93 13.85 -12.50 -3.53
CA GLN A 93 14.77 -12.83 -2.44
C GLN A 93 14.06 -13.23 -1.14
N ARG A 94 12.73 -13.05 -1.07
CA ARG A 94 11.93 -13.20 0.16
C ARG A 94 12.45 -12.33 1.31
N GLN A 95 12.85 -11.11 0.98
CA GLN A 95 13.43 -10.16 1.92
C GLN A 95 12.66 -8.84 1.91
N ALA A 96 12.54 -8.25 3.09
CA ALA A 96 12.06 -6.89 3.26
C ALA A 96 13.07 -6.04 4.01
N PHE A 97 13.07 -4.74 3.74
CA PHE A 97 13.91 -3.77 4.42
C PHE A 97 13.04 -2.63 4.94
N ALA A 98 13.36 -2.14 6.12
CA ALA A 98 12.77 -0.93 6.66
C ALA A 98 13.82 0.18 6.67
N CYS A 99 13.39 1.40 6.37
CA CYS A 99 14.22 2.59 6.36
C CYS A 99 13.49 3.68 7.16
N ARG A 100 14.22 4.38 8.03
CA ARG A 100 13.70 5.45 8.88
C ARG A 100 14.43 6.76 8.61
N ALA A 101 13.68 7.81 8.32
CA ALA A 101 14.17 9.18 8.26
C ALA A 101 13.68 9.97 9.50
N LYS A 102 14.56 10.74 10.14
CA LYS A 102 14.25 11.54 11.36
C LYS A 102 13.48 12.83 11.09
N SER A 103 13.51 13.34 9.86
CA SER A 103 12.67 14.45 9.38
C SER A 103 12.81 14.56 7.85
N PRO A 104 11.90 15.27 7.15
CA PRO A 104 12.03 15.57 5.71
C PRO A 104 13.26 16.40 5.33
N HIS A 105 13.99 16.93 6.32
CA HIS A 105 15.22 17.72 6.12
C HIS A 105 16.48 16.97 6.58
N SER A 106 16.33 15.73 7.05
CA SER A 106 17.46 14.85 7.33
C SER A 106 17.84 14.13 6.04
N ASN A 107 19.03 14.42 5.52
CA ASN A 107 19.56 13.72 4.34
C ASN A 107 19.96 12.26 4.66
N ALA A 108 20.05 11.91 5.94
CA ALA A 108 20.40 10.57 6.40
C ALA A 108 19.16 9.71 6.64
N VAL A 109 19.26 8.45 6.24
CA VAL A 109 18.28 7.40 6.57
C VAL A 109 18.96 6.22 7.28
N GLU A 110 18.25 5.63 8.24
CA GLU A 110 18.70 4.44 8.95
C GLU A 110 17.99 3.21 8.41
N PHE A 111 18.75 2.20 7.97
CA PHE A 111 18.22 0.94 7.45
C PHE A 111 18.13 -0.13 8.54
N SER A 112 17.18 -1.04 8.39
CA SER A 112 17.04 -2.25 9.19
C SER A 112 16.57 -3.41 8.32
N GLY A 113 17.12 -4.60 8.57
CA GLY A 113 16.88 -5.80 7.77
C GLY A 113 18.18 -6.48 7.34
N PRO A 114 18.10 -7.48 6.45
CA PRO A 114 16.87 -7.98 5.83
C PRO A 114 15.95 -8.71 6.82
N TYR A 115 14.65 -8.49 6.69
CA TYR A 115 13.61 -9.28 7.35
C TYR A 115 13.10 -10.36 6.39
N SER A 116 12.89 -11.57 6.88
CA SER A 116 12.29 -12.64 6.07
C SER A 116 10.81 -12.36 5.81
N ILE A 117 10.39 -12.46 4.55
CA ILE A 117 8.97 -12.42 4.16
C ILE A 117 8.36 -13.79 4.46
N THR A 118 7.23 -13.82 5.17
CA THR A 118 6.51 -15.07 5.47
C THR A 118 5.89 -15.66 4.21
N ASP A 119 5.61 -16.97 4.20
CA ASP A 119 4.92 -17.62 3.07
C ASP A 119 3.55 -17.01 2.77
N ARG A 120 2.85 -16.58 3.82
CA ARG A 120 1.56 -15.92 3.67
C ARG A 120 1.70 -14.59 2.95
N GLU A 121 2.63 -13.74 3.38
CA GLU A 121 2.91 -12.45 2.75
C GLU A 121 3.39 -12.64 1.30
N TYR A 122 4.32 -13.56 1.07
CA TYR A 122 4.81 -13.86 -0.27
C TYR A 122 3.67 -14.22 -1.21
N ARG A 123 2.79 -15.16 -0.83
CA ARG A 123 1.64 -15.55 -1.66
C ARG A 123 0.71 -14.38 -1.94
N LEU A 124 0.38 -13.57 -0.93
CA LEU A 124 -0.50 -12.41 -1.09
C LEU A 124 0.08 -11.39 -2.06
N LEU A 125 1.36 -11.04 -1.91
CA LEU A 125 2.03 -10.04 -2.73
C LEU A 125 2.29 -10.55 -4.15
N SER A 126 2.68 -11.82 -4.32
CA SER A 126 2.84 -12.43 -5.64
C SER A 126 1.52 -12.53 -6.41
N GLN A 127 0.42 -12.85 -5.73
CA GLN A 127 -0.90 -12.87 -6.35
C GLN A 127 -1.32 -11.46 -6.79
N ALA A 128 -1.23 -10.47 -5.89
CA ALA A 128 -1.55 -9.09 -6.20
C ALA A 128 -0.74 -8.54 -7.39
N LYS A 129 0.55 -8.91 -7.49
CA LYS A 129 1.41 -8.54 -8.62
C LYS A 129 0.94 -9.16 -9.94
N SER A 130 0.58 -10.44 -9.90
CA SER A 130 0.06 -11.17 -11.07
C SER A 130 -1.28 -10.59 -11.54
N ASP A 131 -2.20 -10.32 -10.62
CA ASP A 131 -3.51 -9.73 -10.93
C ASP A 131 -3.39 -8.34 -11.55
N ALA A 132 -2.49 -7.51 -11.03
CA ALA A 132 -2.20 -6.19 -11.59
C ALA A 132 -1.62 -6.28 -13.01
N ALA A 133 -0.77 -7.29 -13.28
CA ALA A 133 -0.22 -7.52 -14.60
C ALA A 133 -1.29 -7.99 -15.60
N ALA A 134 -2.16 -8.92 -15.18
CA ALA A 134 -3.27 -9.42 -16.00
C ALA A 134 -4.28 -8.32 -16.34
N LYS A 135 -4.67 -7.52 -15.34
CA LYS A 135 -5.57 -6.38 -15.55
C LYS A 135 -5.00 -5.39 -16.58
N ARG A 136 -3.71 -5.06 -16.48
CA ARG A 136 -3.05 -4.16 -17.44
C ARG A 136 -3.06 -4.72 -18.87
N GLN A 137 -2.86 -6.03 -19.03
CA GLN A 137 -2.91 -6.66 -20.35
C GLN A 137 -4.32 -6.58 -20.95
N ALA A 138 -5.35 -6.76 -20.12
CA ALA A 138 -6.74 -6.60 -20.54
C ALA A 138 -7.06 -5.14 -20.93
N ASP A 139 -6.55 -4.15 -20.19
CA ASP A 139 -6.77 -2.73 -20.49
C ASP A 139 -6.03 -2.24 -21.76
N ALA A 140 -5.05 -3.02 -22.26
CA ALA A 140 -4.24 -2.68 -23.43
C ALA A 140 -4.69 -3.39 -24.73
N ALA A 141 -5.63 -4.33 -24.63
CA ALA A 141 -6.18 -5.10 -25.74
C ALA A 141 -7.46 -4.45 -26.28
#